data_AF-A0A3D4EN40-F1
#
_entry.id   AF-A0A3D4EN40-F1
#
_cell.length_a   1.000
_cell.length_b   1.000
_cell.length_c   1.000
_cell.angle_alpha   90.00
_cell.angle_beta   90.00
_cell.angle_gamma   90.00
#
_symmetry.space_group_name_H-M   'P 1'
#
loop_
_entity.id
_entity.type
_entity.pdbx_description
1 polymer ?
#
loop_
_entity_poly.entity_id
_entity_poly.type
_entity_poly.pdbx_seq_one_letter_code
_entity_poly.pdbx_strand_id
1 'polypeptide(L)' 'ISYHSLEDRLVKRYMRNGLFEGEPEKDIFGNFSVPFKKVGGLIVPSKEEIKQNNRARSAKLRVAEKL' A
#
# COMPACT_ATOMS: atom_id res chain seq x y z
N ILE A 1 -5.67 6.34 1.61
CA ILE A 1 -6.16 5.49 2.73
C ILE A 1 -7.23 4.58 2.14
N SER A 2 -7.20 3.29 2.44
CA SER A 2 -8.20 2.32 1.99
C SER A 2 -8.99 1.81 3.18
N TYR A 3 -10.29 1.52 2.98
CA TYR A 3 -11.14 0.98 4.04
C TYR A 3 -11.50 -0.48 3.77
N HIS A 4 -11.45 -0.90 2.51
CA HIS A 4 -11.78 -2.26 2.11
C HIS A 4 -10.55 -3.07 1.65
N SER A 5 -10.61 -4.38 1.80
CA SER A 5 -9.49 -5.28 1.48
C SER A 5 -9.17 -5.34 -0.01
N LEU A 6 -10.17 -5.18 -0.91
CA LEU A 6 -9.93 -5.12 -2.35
C LEU A 6 -9.14 -3.87 -2.75
N GLU A 7 -9.48 -2.72 -2.16
CA GLU A 7 -8.76 -1.46 -2.38
C GLU A 7 -7.32 -1.56 -1.88
N ASP A 8 -7.13 -2.03 -0.64
CA ASP A 8 -5.79 -2.17 -0.03
C ASP A 8 -4.90 -3.10 -0.86
N ARG A 9 -5.48 -4.15 -1.46
CA ARG A 9 -4.76 -5.06 -2.35
C ARG A 9 -4.23 -4.35 -3.60
N LEU A 10 -5.06 -3.56 -4.27
CA LEU A 10 -4.66 -2.80 -5.46
C LEU A 10 -3.58 -1.77 -5.12
N VAL A 11 -3.78 -1.00 -4.04
CA VAL A 11 -2.80 -0.01 -3.57
C VAL A 11 -1.47 -0.68 -3.22
N LYS A 12 -1.49 -1.78 -2.46
CA LYS A 12 -0.29 -2.53 -2.09
C LYS A 12 0.46 -3.07 -3.31
N ARG A 13 -0.26 -3.58 -4.32
CA ARG A 13 0.35 -4.08 -5.57
C ARG A 13 0.99 -2.94 -6.35
N TYR A 14 0.25 -1.86 -6.58
CA TYR A 14 0.75 -0.73 -7.34
C TYR A 14 1.98 -0.10 -6.69
N MET A 15 1.99 0.09 -5.37
CA MET A 15 3.16 0.61 -4.66
C MET A 15 4.38 -0.31 -4.70
N ARG A 16 4.17 -1.64 -4.83
CA ARG A 16 5.27 -2.63 -4.84
C ARG A 16 5.79 -2.90 -6.25
N ASN A 17 4.89 -3.03 -7.21
CA ASN A 17 5.17 -3.56 -8.54
C ASN A 17 5.06 -2.47 -9.62
N GLY A 18 4.54 -1.29 -9.29
CA GLY A 18 4.19 -0.25 -10.28
C GLY A 18 2.95 -0.57 -11.12
N LEU A 19 2.37 -1.75 -10.93
CA LEU A 19 1.28 -2.29 -11.72
C LEU A 19 0.15 -2.79 -10.79
N PHE A 20 -1.09 -2.64 -11.22
CA PHE A 20 -2.25 -3.21 -10.52
C PHE A 20 -2.36 -4.73 -10.74
N GLU A 21 -1.94 -5.19 -11.93
CA GLU A 21 -1.98 -6.57 -12.37
C GLU A 21 -0.67 -6.96 -13.06
N GLY A 22 -0.31 -8.23 -13.00
CA GLY A 22 0.97 -8.73 -13.50
C GLY A 22 2.17 -8.43 -12.60
N GLU A 23 3.34 -8.71 -13.13
CA GLU A 23 4.64 -8.49 -12.50
C GLU A 23 5.48 -7.56 -13.38
N PRO A 24 6.30 -6.69 -12.79
CA PRO A 24 7.19 -5.83 -13.56
C PRO A 24 8.26 -6.67 -14.27
N GLU A 25 8.68 -6.22 -15.45
CA GLU A 25 9.76 -6.88 -16.19
C GLU A 25 11.04 -6.88 -15.34
N LYS A 26 11.68 -8.05 -15.29
CA LYS A 26 12.94 -8.26 -14.60
C LYS A 26 14.07 -8.24 -15.61
N ASP A 27 15.16 -7.55 -15.27
CA ASP A 27 16.40 -7.63 -16.02
C ASP A 27 17.05 -9.03 -15.88
N ILE A 28 18.14 -9.25 -16.59
CA ILE A 28 18.91 -10.51 -16.60
C ILE A 28 19.46 -10.85 -15.19
N PHE A 29 19.55 -9.87 -14.31
CA PHE A 29 20.01 -9.98 -12.92
C PHE A 29 18.85 -10.09 -11.91
N GLY A 30 17.59 -10.08 -12.38
CA GLY A 30 16.40 -10.15 -11.55
C GLY A 30 15.95 -8.84 -10.92
N ASN A 31 16.57 -7.71 -11.24
CA ASN A 31 16.12 -6.39 -10.79
C ASN A 31 14.93 -5.94 -11.63
N PHE A 32 13.99 -5.26 -10.97
CA PHE A 32 12.82 -4.71 -11.61
C PHE A 32 12.72 -3.23 -11.24
N SER A 33 12.37 -2.40 -12.22
CA SER A 33 12.17 -0.97 -12.00
C SER A 33 10.77 -0.74 -11.44
N VAL A 34 10.70 -0.15 -10.25
CA VAL A 34 9.44 0.22 -9.62
C VAL A 34 9.35 1.74 -9.53
N PRO A 35 8.16 2.32 -9.79
CA PRO A 35 7.99 3.78 -9.74
C PRO A 35 8.00 4.35 -8.33
N PHE A 36 7.90 3.49 -7.31
CA PHE A 36 7.74 3.91 -5.92
C PHE A 36 8.64 3.12 -4.97
N LYS A 37 9.22 3.83 -4.00
CA LYS A 37 9.87 3.26 -2.82
C LYS A 37 8.90 3.31 -1.64
N LYS A 38 8.63 2.16 -1.02
CA LYS A 38 7.77 2.11 0.17
C LYS A 38 8.42 2.89 1.33
N VAL A 39 7.65 3.77 1.96
CA VAL A 39 8.07 4.56 3.12
C VAL A 39 7.27 4.09 4.34
N GLY A 40 7.97 3.59 5.36
CA GLY A 40 7.35 3.16 6.60
C GLY A 40 6.53 1.86 6.53
N GLY A 41 5.70 1.66 7.56
CA GLY A 41 4.85 0.49 7.76
C GLY A 41 3.41 0.67 7.29
N LEU A 42 2.59 -0.37 7.45
CA LEU A 42 1.14 -0.23 7.39
C LEU A 42 0.70 0.50 8.66
N ILE A 43 0.01 1.62 8.53
CA ILE A 43 -0.54 2.37 9.66
C ILE A 43 -2.04 2.04 9.76
N VAL A 44 -2.46 1.68 10.97
CA VAL A 44 -3.84 1.35 11.33
C VAL A 44 -4.28 2.27 12.47
N PRO A 45 -5.58 2.59 12.59
CA PRO A 45 -6.10 3.45 13.65
C PRO A 45 -5.86 2.85 15.04
N SER A 46 -5.70 3.72 16.04
CA SER A 46 -5.60 3.30 17.44
C SER A 46 -6.98 2.92 18.02
N LYS A 47 -7.00 2.28 19.19
CA LYS A 47 -8.27 1.91 19.85
C LYS A 47 -9.07 3.15 20.25
N GLU A 48 -8.39 4.20 20.68
CA GLU A 48 -8.97 5.49 21.06
C GLU A 48 -9.63 6.17 19.85
N GLU A 49 -8.95 6.15 18.70
CA GLU A 49 -9.47 6.70 17.44
C GLU A 49 -10.70 5.94 16.96
N ILE A 50 -10.71 4.60 17.05
CA ILE A 50 -11.89 3.79 16.71
C ILE A 50 -13.06 4.11 17.64
N LYS A 51 -12.80 4.37 18.93
CA LYS A 51 -13.83 4.73 19.90
C LYS A 51 -14.45 6.10 19.60
N GLN A 52 -13.66 7.07 19.17
CA GLN A 52 -14.15 8.39 18.76
C GLN A 52 -14.77 8.40 17.36
N ASN A 53 -14.27 7.56 16.45
CA ASN A 53 -14.72 7.44 15.08
C ASN A 53 -14.77 5.97 14.65
N ASN A 54 -15.92 5.34 14.83
CA ASN A 54 -16.11 3.93 14.47
C ASN A 54 -15.88 3.66 12.96
N ARG A 55 -16.06 4.67 12.09
CA ARG A 55 -15.80 4.52 10.64
C ARG A 55 -14.31 4.35 10.33
N ALA A 56 -13.43 4.77 11.23
CA ALA A 56 -11.99 4.59 11.07
C ALA A 56 -11.55 3.12 11.21
N ARG A 57 -12.34 2.25 11.85
CA ARG A 57 -11.97 0.87 12.20
C ARG A 57 -11.25 0.06 11.12
N SER A 58 -11.65 0.22 9.87
CA SER A 58 -11.09 -0.55 8.74
C SER A 58 -10.04 0.21 7.92
N ALA A 59 -9.74 1.45 8.31
CA ALA A 59 -8.78 2.32 7.63
C ALA A 59 -7.38 1.71 7.65
N LYS A 60 -6.74 1.73 6.48
CA LYS A 60 -5.37 1.29 6.25
C LYS A 60 -4.66 2.41 5.51
N LEU A 61 -3.59 2.93 6.10
CA LEU A 61 -2.74 3.93 5.49
C LEU A 61 -1.43 3.27 5.05
N ARG A 62 -1.07 3.50 3.78
CA ARG A 62 0.20 3.11 3.17
C ARG A 62 0.83 4.34 2.55
N VAL A 63 2.14 4.49 2.71
CA VAL A 63 2.91 5.62 2.18
C VAL A 63 4.05 5.09 1.31
N ALA A 64 4.28 5.74 0.19
CA ALA A 64 5.45 5.53 -0.66
C ALA A 64 5.89 6.87 -1.25
N GLU A 65 7.15 6.91 -1.60
CA GLU A 65 7.82 8.03 -2.24
C GLU A 65 8.12 7.65 -3.69
N LYS A 66 7.99 8.63 -4.60
CA LYS A 66 8.32 8.43 -6.01
C LYS A 66 9.84 8.44 -6.18
N LEU A 67 10.37 7.45 -6.89
CA LEU A 67 11.80 7.36 -7.23
C LEU A 67 12.16 8.25 -8.42
#